data_AF-A0A2E7S1B4-F1
#
_entry.id   AF-A0A2E7S1B4-F1
#
_cell.length_a   1.000
_cell.length_b   1.000
_cell.length_c   1.000
_cell.angle_alpha   90.00
_cell.angle_beta   90.00
_cell.angle_gamma   90.00
#
_symmetry.space_group_name_H-M   'P 1'
#
loop_
_entity.id
_entity.type
_entity.pdbx_description
1 polymer ?
#
loop_
_entity_poly.entity_id
_entity_poly.type
_entity_poly.pdbx_seq_one_letter_code
_entity_poly.pdbx_strand_id
1 'polypeptide(L)'
;MSIEDIYREAAREGPPGSGPERKGRDRPSWSVPRTAVTVVVLLLIVGTVFWWSAPEPRDPKWWEPEGQKKLASPSKTPPIDLDSTDRALDVLADWQRLSWSEKREATRQIDKVFALGGTDYVVYVETNRDMIREHLKKRKRDEMVRRAAAESRLDGLSTDR
;
A
#
# COMPACT_ATOMS: atom_id res chain seq x y z
N MET A 1 13.26 -4.27 -50.54
CA MET A 1 14.57 -3.77 -50.09
C MET A 1 14.51 -3.73 -48.57
N SER A 2 15.13 -4.72 -47.90
CA SER A 2 14.97 -4.95 -46.46
C SER A 2 16.03 -4.21 -45.66
N ILE A 3 15.74 -3.88 -44.41
CA ILE A 3 16.66 -3.24 -43.47
C ILE A 3 17.90 -4.12 -43.22
N GLU A 4 17.78 -5.45 -43.34
CA GLU A 4 18.93 -6.37 -43.30
C GLU A 4 19.98 -6.13 -44.38
N ASP A 5 19.61 -5.64 -45.57
CA ASP A 5 20.56 -5.43 -46.67
C ASP A 5 21.49 -4.24 -46.38
N ILE A 6 20.98 -3.21 -45.69
CA ILE A 6 21.73 -2.00 -45.32
C ILE A 6 22.79 -2.30 -44.24
N TYR A 7 22.48 -3.18 -43.28
CA TYR A 7 23.44 -3.59 -42.25
C TYR A 7 24.54 -4.51 -42.78
N ARG A 8 24.25 -5.30 -43.83
CA ARG A 8 25.23 -6.19 -44.45
C ARG A 8 26.23 -5.44 -45.32
N GLU A 9 25.82 -4.33 -45.93
CA GLU A 9 26.68 -3.43 -46.70
C GLU A 9 27.66 -2.64 -45.80
N ALA A 10 27.18 -2.17 -44.64
CA ALA A 10 27.98 -1.36 -43.69
C ALA A 10 29.09 -2.14 -42.96
N ALA A 11 29.06 -3.48 -42.97
CA ALA A 11 30.05 -4.33 -42.28
C ALA A 11 31.23 -4.76 -43.18
N ARG A 12 31.30 -4.30 -44.44
CA ARG A 12 32.28 -4.79 -45.43
C ARG A 12 33.53 -3.94 -45.63
N GLU A 13 33.60 -2.73 -45.08
CA GLU A 13 34.79 -1.88 -45.22
C GLU A 13 35.61 -1.80 -43.92
N GLY A 14 36.35 -2.87 -43.64
CA GLY A 14 37.52 -2.82 -42.77
C GLY A 14 38.80 -2.82 -43.61
N PRO A 15 39.82 -2.01 -43.31
CA PRO A 15 41.07 -1.99 -44.07
C PRO A 15 41.86 -3.30 -43.92
N PRO A 16 42.65 -3.71 -44.93
CA PRO A 16 43.32 -5.01 -44.94
C PRO A 16 44.58 -4.97 -44.05
N GLY A 17 44.64 -5.88 -43.08
CA GLY A 17 45.80 -6.09 -42.22
C GLY A 17 46.15 -7.57 -42.11
N SER A 18 47.22 -7.96 -42.81
CA SER A 18 47.88 -9.27 -42.87
C SER A 18 48.35 -9.83 -41.51
N GLY A 19 48.27 -11.17 -41.32
CA GLY A 19 48.54 -11.95 -40.08
C GLY A 19 50.02 -12.03 -39.60
N PRO A 20 50.47 -13.03 -38.78
CA PRO A 20 50.00 -14.43 -38.74
C PRO A 20 49.82 -15.12 -37.35
N GLU A 21 49.10 -16.25 -37.40
CA GLU A 21 49.20 -17.53 -36.66
C GLU A 21 49.35 -17.66 -35.12
N ARG A 22 48.30 -18.29 -34.54
CA ARG A 22 48.28 -19.48 -33.65
C ARG A 22 49.47 -19.78 -32.71
N LYS A 23 49.17 -19.78 -31.40
CA LYS A 23 49.34 -20.84 -30.36
C LYS A 23 49.22 -20.10 -29.02
N GLY A 24 48.39 -20.43 -28.06
CA GLY A 24 47.99 -21.74 -27.57
C GLY A 24 48.23 -21.73 -26.06
N ARG A 25 47.15 -21.82 -25.28
CA ARG A 25 47.13 -22.27 -23.87
C ARG A 25 47.54 -21.25 -22.79
N ASP A 26 46.74 -20.20 -22.61
CA ASP A 26 46.69 -19.48 -21.34
C ASP A 26 45.55 -20.02 -20.47
N ARG A 27 45.92 -20.72 -19.39
CA ARG A 27 45.01 -20.98 -18.28
C ARG A 27 44.68 -19.64 -17.61
N PRO A 28 43.41 -19.27 -17.37
CA PRO A 28 43.14 -18.10 -16.55
C PRO A 28 43.62 -18.38 -15.13
N SER A 29 44.59 -17.59 -14.66
CA SER A 29 44.99 -17.51 -13.26
C SER A 29 43.88 -16.78 -12.49
N TRP A 30 43.02 -17.50 -11.79
CA TRP A 30 41.96 -16.88 -10.99
C TRP A 30 42.54 -16.45 -9.64
N SER A 31 42.57 -15.14 -9.41
CA SER A 31 42.84 -14.56 -8.10
C SER A 31 41.67 -14.91 -7.16
N VAL A 32 41.88 -15.92 -6.31
CA VAL A 32 40.99 -16.40 -5.23
C VAL A 32 40.27 -15.29 -4.42
N PRO A 33 40.84 -14.09 -4.18
CA PRO A 33 40.16 -13.08 -3.39
C PRO A 33 38.90 -12.51 -4.07
N ARG A 34 38.89 -12.40 -5.40
CA ARG A 34 37.81 -11.69 -6.11
C ARG A 34 36.53 -12.51 -6.20
N THR A 35 36.66 -13.84 -6.30
CA THR A 35 35.52 -14.77 -6.29
C THR A 35 34.88 -14.89 -4.91
N ALA A 36 35.65 -14.81 -3.83
CA ALA A 36 35.09 -14.80 -2.48
C ALA A 36 34.24 -13.54 -2.24
N VAL A 37 34.73 -12.38 -2.69
CA VAL A 37 34.01 -11.10 -2.55
C VAL A 37 32.70 -11.11 -3.34
N THR A 38 32.69 -11.61 -4.59
CA THR A 38 31.46 -11.66 -5.37
C THR A 38 30.42 -12.59 -4.77
N VAL A 39 30.83 -13.74 -4.21
CA VAL A 39 29.91 -14.67 -3.53
C VAL A 39 29.31 -14.05 -2.26
N VAL A 40 30.11 -13.34 -1.46
CA VAL A 40 29.62 -12.64 -0.26
C VAL A 40 28.65 -11.53 -0.63
N VAL A 41 28.95 -10.74 -1.67
CA VAL A 41 28.04 -9.70 -2.16
C VAL A 41 26.73 -10.31 -2.66
N LEU A 42 26.79 -11.43 -3.38
CA LEU A 42 25.58 -12.14 -3.84
C LEU A 42 24.73 -12.64 -2.66
N LEU A 43 25.35 -13.22 -1.62
CA LEU A 43 24.64 -13.67 -0.43
C LEU A 43 23.98 -12.52 0.34
N LEU A 44 24.65 -11.36 0.44
CA LEU A 44 24.07 -10.17 1.06
C LEU A 44 22.87 -9.64 0.27
N ILE A 45 22.95 -9.61 -1.07
CA ILE A 45 21.83 -9.20 -1.93
C ILE A 45 20.65 -10.19 -1.82
N VAL A 46 20.92 -11.49 -1.84
CA VAL A 46 19.86 -12.50 -1.68
C VAL A 46 19.23 -12.41 -0.28
N GLY A 47 20.03 -12.21 0.76
CA GLY A 47 19.54 -12.03 2.12
C GLY A 47 18.65 -10.79 2.29
N THR A 48 19.03 -9.65 1.69
CA THR A 48 18.23 -8.42 1.77
C THR A 48 16.94 -8.52 0.98
N VAL A 49 16.96 -9.11 -0.22
CA VAL A 49 15.75 -9.34 -1.04
C VAL A 49 14.81 -10.35 -0.37
N PHE A 50 15.37 -11.40 0.23
CA PHE A 50 14.59 -12.42 0.93
C PHE A 50 13.93 -11.88 2.21
N TRP A 51 14.62 -11.01 2.96
CA TRP A 51 14.04 -10.34 4.12
C TRP A 51 12.88 -9.41 3.75
N TRP A 52 12.96 -8.73 2.61
CA TRP A 52 11.85 -7.92 2.08
C TRP A 52 10.65 -8.76 1.60
N SER A 53 10.88 -10.06 1.34
CA SER A 53 9.86 -11.01 0.88
C SER A 53 9.30 -11.88 2.01
N ALA A 54 9.71 -11.64 3.26
CA ALA A 54 9.18 -12.38 4.39
C ALA A 54 7.66 -12.15 4.47
N PRO A 55 6.84 -13.22 4.42
CA PRO A 55 5.40 -13.07 4.48
C PRO A 55 5.02 -12.45 5.82
N GLU A 56 4.09 -11.49 5.79
CA GLU A 56 3.47 -10.94 6.99
C GLU A 56 3.03 -12.07 7.93
N PRO A 57 3.09 -11.87 9.26
CA PRO A 57 2.58 -12.85 10.22
C PRO A 57 1.18 -13.27 9.77
N ARG A 58 1.03 -14.55 9.39
CA ARG A 58 -0.24 -15.07 8.86
C ARG A 58 -1.33 -14.78 9.86
N ASP A 59 -2.21 -13.83 9.52
CA ASP A 59 -3.41 -13.62 10.28
C ASP A 59 -4.20 -14.94 10.34
N PRO A 60 -4.73 -15.31 11.52
CA PRO A 60 -5.46 -16.55 11.69
C PRO A 60 -6.63 -16.60 10.72
N LYS A 61 -6.82 -17.77 10.11
CA LYS A 61 -7.81 -17.96 9.06
C LYS A 61 -9.21 -17.73 9.65
N TRP A 62 -10.07 -17.03 8.92
CA TRP A 62 -11.39 -16.62 9.43
C TRP A 62 -12.31 -17.79 9.80
N TRP A 63 -12.05 -19.00 9.28
CA TRP A 63 -12.80 -20.22 9.59
C TRP A 63 -12.26 -20.98 10.82
N GLU A 64 -11.12 -20.58 11.39
CA GLU A 64 -10.57 -21.18 12.61
C GLU A 64 -11.24 -20.58 13.86
N PRO A 65 -11.29 -21.32 14.99
CA PRO A 65 -11.93 -20.84 16.22
C PRO A 65 -11.37 -19.49 16.72
N GLU A 66 -10.07 -19.24 16.51
CA GLU A 66 -9.44 -17.97 16.86
C GLU A 66 -9.79 -16.85 15.88
N GLY A 67 -9.94 -17.16 14.59
CA GLY A 67 -10.45 -16.24 13.58
C GLY A 67 -11.91 -15.86 13.86
N GLN A 68 -12.74 -16.83 14.24
CA GLN A 68 -14.13 -16.59 14.65
C GLN A 68 -14.24 -15.76 15.93
N LYS A 69 -13.35 -15.97 16.92
CA LYS A 69 -13.27 -15.11 18.12
C LYS A 69 -12.86 -13.69 17.77
N LYS A 70 -11.96 -13.48 16.80
CA LYS A 70 -11.62 -12.13 16.30
C LYS A 70 -12.76 -11.48 15.52
N LEU A 71 -13.60 -12.25 14.83
CA LEU A 71 -14.81 -11.76 14.16
C LEU A 71 -15.95 -11.45 15.14
N ALA A 72 -16.08 -12.24 16.21
CA ALA A 72 -17.05 -12.03 17.28
C ALA A 72 -16.61 -10.94 18.28
N SER A 73 -15.31 -10.63 18.31
CA SER A 73 -14.81 -9.46 19.01
C SER A 73 -15.37 -8.22 18.31
N PRO A 74 -16.02 -7.28 19.02
CA PRO A 74 -16.46 -6.03 18.42
C PRO A 74 -15.25 -5.44 17.71
N SER A 75 -15.39 -5.17 16.41
CA SER A 75 -14.29 -4.74 15.56
C SER A 75 -13.46 -3.71 16.31
N LYS A 76 -12.16 -3.98 16.41
CA LYS A 76 -11.14 -3.16 17.10
C LYS A 76 -10.93 -1.81 16.38
N THR A 77 -11.95 -1.36 15.65
CA THR A 77 -11.99 -0.11 14.94
C THR A 77 -12.07 0.99 15.99
N PRO A 78 -11.10 1.93 16.01
CA PRO A 78 -11.06 2.97 17.01
C PRO A 78 -12.37 3.74 17.04
N PRO A 79 -12.81 4.17 18.24
CA PRO A 79 -14.02 4.96 18.39
C PRO A 79 -13.91 6.22 17.54
N ILE A 80 -15.00 6.57 16.86
CA ILE A 80 -15.05 7.81 16.08
C ILE A 80 -15.64 8.95 16.90
N ASP A 81 -15.18 10.15 16.59
CA ASP A 81 -15.84 11.36 17.03
C ASP A 81 -17.11 11.58 16.19
N LEU A 82 -18.27 11.45 16.83
CA LEU A 82 -19.58 11.57 16.18
C LEU A 82 -19.80 12.99 15.66
N ASP A 83 -19.41 14.03 16.41
CA ASP A 83 -19.68 15.42 16.05
C ASP A 83 -18.85 15.83 14.83
N SER A 84 -17.57 15.43 14.80
CA SER A 84 -16.72 15.66 13.63
C SER A 84 -17.16 14.83 12.43
N THR A 85 -17.68 13.62 12.66
CA THR A 85 -18.23 12.78 11.59
C THR A 85 -19.48 13.42 10.97
N ASP A 86 -20.34 14.02 11.78
CA ASP A 86 -21.55 14.69 11.31
C ASP A 86 -21.23 15.94 10.49
N ARG A 87 -20.30 16.78 10.97
CA ARG A 87 -19.78 17.91 10.19
C ARG A 87 -19.21 17.46 8.84
N ALA A 88 -18.42 16.39 8.82
CA ALA A 88 -17.88 15.86 7.57
C ALA A 88 -18.98 15.35 6.63
N LEU A 89 -20.03 14.72 7.16
CA LEU A 89 -21.18 14.26 6.37
C LEU A 89 -22.00 15.41 5.78
N ASP A 90 -22.18 16.50 6.51
CA ASP A 90 -22.87 17.71 6.04
C ASP A 90 -22.08 18.38 4.92
N VAL A 91 -20.77 18.56 5.13
CA VAL A 91 -19.84 19.09 4.14
C VAL A 91 -19.81 18.25 2.87
N LEU A 92 -19.82 16.90 3.00
CA LEU A 92 -19.92 15.99 1.85
C LEU A 92 -21.28 16.08 1.14
N ALA A 93 -22.37 16.39 1.86
CA ALA A 93 -23.69 16.56 1.25
C ALA A 93 -23.76 17.84 0.39
N ASP A 94 -23.19 18.92 0.88
CA ASP A 94 -23.15 20.22 0.19
C ASP A 94 -21.92 20.42 -0.71
N TRP A 95 -21.11 19.38 -0.91
CA TRP A 95 -19.83 19.43 -1.63
C TRP A 95 -19.88 20.15 -2.99
N GLN A 96 -20.95 19.95 -3.76
CA GLN A 96 -21.10 20.56 -5.09
C GLN A 96 -21.37 22.06 -5.05
N ARG A 97 -21.84 22.58 -3.92
CA ARG A 97 -22.13 24.00 -3.70
C ARG A 97 -20.92 24.76 -3.16
N LEU A 98 -19.90 24.04 -2.68
CA LEU A 98 -18.68 24.63 -2.14
C LEU A 98 -17.78 25.16 -3.25
N SER A 99 -17.22 26.35 -3.02
CA SER A 99 -16.13 26.91 -3.81
C SER A 99 -14.85 26.06 -3.65
N TRP A 100 -13.90 26.24 -4.56
CA TRP A 100 -12.64 25.48 -4.52
C TRP A 100 -11.85 25.68 -3.21
N SER A 101 -11.83 26.91 -2.68
CA SER A 101 -11.20 27.21 -1.39
C SER A 101 -11.88 26.49 -0.23
N GLU A 102 -13.21 26.42 -0.25
CA GLU A 102 -13.99 25.71 0.77
C GLU A 102 -13.81 24.21 0.66
N LYS A 103 -13.79 23.65 -0.56
CA LYS A 103 -13.48 22.23 -0.80
C LYS A 103 -12.10 21.84 -0.22
N ARG A 104 -11.10 22.72 -0.33
CA ARG A 104 -9.76 22.49 0.24
C ARG A 104 -9.71 22.58 1.77
N GLU A 105 -10.62 23.30 2.40
CA GLU A 105 -10.74 23.28 3.86
C GLU A 105 -11.53 22.03 4.30
N ALA A 106 -12.59 21.72 3.58
CA ALA A 106 -13.42 20.55 3.79
C ALA A 106 -12.62 19.24 3.73
N THR A 107 -11.65 19.11 2.81
CA THR A 107 -10.75 17.95 2.76
C THR A 107 -10.01 17.73 4.07
N ARG A 108 -9.55 18.78 4.75
CA ARG A 108 -8.90 18.68 6.07
C ARG A 108 -9.83 18.19 7.17
N GLN A 109 -11.12 18.52 7.07
CA GLN A 109 -12.13 18.05 8.03
C GLN A 109 -12.46 16.58 7.80
N ILE A 110 -12.58 16.17 6.53
CA ILE A 110 -12.86 14.79 6.15
C ILE A 110 -11.69 13.87 6.51
N ASP A 111 -10.45 14.32 6.29
CA ASP A 111 -9.23 13.56 6.60
C ASP A 111 -9.13 13.13 8.06
N LYS A 112 -9.61 13.98 8.99
CA LYS A 112 -9.63 13.67 10.43
C LYS A 112 -10.50 12.48 10.79
N VAL A 113 -11.57 12.22 10.03
CA VAL A 113 -12.56 11.17 10.33
C VAL A 113 -12.45 9.98 9.38
N PHE A 114 -11.84 10.17 8.21
CA PHE A 114 -11.71 9.16 7.17
C PHE A 114 -10.29 8.57 7.13
N ALA A 115 -10.09 7.49 7.86
CA ALA A 115 -8.77 6.87 8.06
C ALA A 115 -8.20 6.10 6.85
N LEU A 116 -8.90 6.07 5.71
CA LEU A 116 -8.45 5.31 4.52
C LEU A 116 -7.51 6.12 3.61
N GLY A 117 -7.29 7.42 3.91
CA GLY A 117 -6.38 8.29 3.17
C GLY A 117 -6.91 8.76 1.82
N GLY A 118 -6.10 9.57 1.13
CA GLY A 118 -6.43 10.19 -0.17
C GLY A 118 -7.35 11.42 -0.07
N THR A 119 -7.85 11.71 1.14
CA THR A 119 -8.73 12.84 1.43
C THR A 119 -8.04 14.19 1.42
N ASP A 120 -6.72 14.23 1.32
CA ASP A 120 -5.90 15.44 1.09
C ASP A 120 -6.11 16.06 -0.30
N TYR A 121 -6.57 15.25 -1.27
CA TYR A 121 -6.85 15.71 -2.63
C TYR A 121 -8.35 15.97 -2.86
N VAL A 122 -8.68 17.21 -3.20
CA VAL A 122 -10.07 17.63 -3.54
C VAL A 122 -10.69 16.73 -4.62
N VAL A 123 -9.93 16.37 -5.65
CA VAL A 123 -10.38 15.54 -6.77
C VAL A 123 -10.70 14.11 -6.33
N TYR A 124 -9.92 13.57 -5.38
CA TYR A 124 -10.18 12.24 -4.82
C TYR A 124 -11.50 12.25 -4.06
N VAL A 125 -11.72 13.26 -3.20
CA VAL A 125 -12.95 13.42 -2.44
C VAL A 125 -14.14 13.63 -3.36
N GLU A 126 -14.00 14.40 -4.43
CA GLU A 126 -15.05 14.63 -5.43
C GLU A 126 -15.44 13.35 -6.17
N THR A 127 -14.45 12.56 -6.60
CA THR A 127 -14.68 11.31 -7.33
C THR A 127 -15.25 10.21 -6.43
N ASN A 128 -14.81 10.15 -5.17
CA ASN A 128 -15.15 9.07 -4.23
C ASN A 128 -16.16 9.50 -3.16
N ARG A 129 -16.83 10.65 -3.36
CA ARG A 129 -17.69 11.30 -2.36
C ARG A 129 -18.73 10.35 -1.77
N ASP A 130 -19.41 9.60 -2.62
CA ASP A 130 -20.51 8.73 -2.20
C ASP A 130 -20.01 7.53 -1.39
N MET A 131 -18.85 6.96 -1.78
CA MET A 131 -18.16 5.92 -1.02
C MET A 131 -17.69 6.42 0.36
N ILE A 132 -17.07 7.61 0.40
CA ILE A 132 -16.63 8.23 1.67
C ILE A 132 -17.84 8.46 2.57
N ARG A 133 -18.95 8.99 2.02
CA ARG A 133 -20.19 9.25 2.76
C ARG A 133 -20.80 7.95 3.29
N GLU A 134 -20.86 6.90 2.50
CA GLU A 134 -21.38 5.60 2.93
C GLU A 134 -20.52 5.00 4.06
N HIS A 135 -19.20 5.07 3.91
CA HIS A 135 -18.25 4.59 4.92
C HIS A 135 -18.46 5.31 6.26
N LEU A 136 -18.54 6.64 6.25
CA LEU A 136 -18.75 7.45 7.46
C LEU A 136 -20.13 7.17 8.09
N LYS A 137 -21.19 7.02 7.29
CA LYS A 137 -22.53 6.64 7.80
C LYS A 137 -22.55 5.27 8.45
N LYS A 138 -21.83 4.29 7.87
CA LYS A 138 -21.70 2.96 8.46
C LYS A 138 -20.97 3.04 9.80
N ARG A 139 -19.82 3.70 9.84
CA ARG A 139 -19.04 3.91 11.07
C ARG A 139 -19.85 4.62 12.16
N LYS A 140 -20.63 5.65 11.79
CA LYS A 140 -21.56 6.34 12.70
C LYS A 140 -22.57 5.39 13.34
N ARG A 141 -23.24 4.56 12.53
CA ARG A 141 -24.21 3.58 13.04
C ARG A 141 -23.58 2.58 14.00
N ASP A 142 -22.43 2.03 13.63
CA ASP A 142 -21.70 1.07 14.46
C ASP A 142 -21.30 1.68 15.81
N GLU A 143 -20.87 2.95 15.82
CA GLU A 143 -20.53 3.67 17.03
C GLU A 143 -21.74 3.95 17.93
N MET A 144 -22.88 4.34 17.36
CA MET A 144 -24.11 4.56 18.12
C MET A 144 -24.57 3.26 18.81
N VAL A 145 -24.50 2.12 18.11
CA VAL A 145 -24.81 0.81 18.69
C VAL A 145 -23.85 0.48 19.83
N ARG A 146 -22.54 0.77 19.66
CA ARG A 146 -21.54 0.55 20.71
C ARG A 146 -21.82 1.37 21.96
N ARG A 147 -22.18 2.66 21.82
CA ARG A 147 -22.53 3.54 22.95
C ARG A 147 -23.78 3.07 23.68
N ALA A 148 -24.85 2.74 22.94
CA ALA A 148 -26.08 2.21 23.54
C ALA A 148 -25.85 0.89 24.30
N ALA A 149 -25.02 0.01 23.76
CA ALA A 149 -24.64 -1.24 24.43
C ALA A 149 -23.78 -1.01 25.68
N ALA A 150 -22.93 0.02 25.69
CA ALA A 150 -22.13 0.39 26.86
C ALA A 150 -22.99 1.00 27.97
N GLU A 151 -23.92 1.90 27.61
CA GLU A 151 -24.89 2.51 28.54
C GLU A 151 -25.78 1.43 29.20
N SER A 152 -26.32 0.50 28.41
CA SER A 152 -27.14 -0.61 28.94
C SER A 152 -26.39 -1.50 29.94
N ARG A 153 -25.06 -1.65 29.80
CA ARG A 153 -24.23 -2.41 30.75
C ARG A 153 -23.99 -1.65 32.06
N LEU A 154 -23.87 -0.33 32.00
CA LEU A 154 -23.66 0.52 33.18
C LEU A 154 -24.92 0.61 34.04
N ASP A 155 -26.10 0.66 33.39
CA ASP A 155 -27.39 0.66 34.10
C ASP A 155 -27.63 -0.66 34.83
N GLY A 156 -27.35 -1.81 34.19
CA GLY A 156 -27.49 -3.13 34.81
C GLY A 156 -26.56 -3.35 36.02
N LEU A 157 -25.37 -2.74 36.01
CA LEU A 157 -24.45 -2.76 37.16
C LEU A 157 -24.88 -1.83 38.30
N SER A 158 -25.69 -0.81 38.01
CA SER A 158 -26.17 0.15 39.01
C SER A 158 -27.44 -0.32 39.73
N THR A 159 -28.22 -1.21 39.12
CA THR A 159 -29.44 -1.82 39.72
C THR A 159 -29.17 -3.01 40.64
N ASP A 160 -27.94 -3.52 40.69
CA ASP A 160 -27.57 -4.73 41.44
C ASP A 160 -26.88 -4.41 42.80
N ARG A 161 -27.12 -3.20 43.34
CA ARG A 161 -26.62 -2.70 44.64
C ARG A 161 -27.78 -2.30 45.54
#